data_AF-A0AAW2QG57-F1
#
_entry.id   AF-A0AAW2QG57-F1
#
_cell.length_a   1.000
_cell.length_b   1.000
_cell.length_c   1.000
_cell.angle_alpha   90.00
_cell.angle_beta   90.00
_cell.angle_gamma   90.00
#
_symmetry.space_group_name_H-M   'P 1'
#
loop_
_entity.id
_entity.type
_entity.pdbx_description
1 polymer ?
#
loop_
_entity_poly.entity_id
_entity_poly.type
_entity_poly.pdbx_seq_one_letter_code
_entity_poly.pdbx_strand_id
1 'polypeptide(L)'
;MLAQDEQKVETSGFGSNMITREGISAAVTTKDAIEVLLKAPMLTDLNLWSHWDILFAPSLGSMVEWLLKEVNTKELLCLVTKGGKIIRLDHSATLDSFLKVFIQGSSFETAVALLSLYALFGGEQNVPLSLLKCHAQKAFEVLITNYLEMELHYDKNPYKHGKPSYDQHIVGKSASSNLSCKLRNNRSIINQAATVMSRFTLDCLSYLPIEFCSFAADVLIAGLQSHVNDVPSVILAECTQIERVMLHEVGMSLD
;
A
#
# COMPACT_ATOMS: atom_id res chain seq x y z
N MET A 1 -67.51 27.09 -44.74
CA MET A 1 -68.01 25.96 -43.91
C MET A 1 -67.75 24.70 -44.71
N LEU A 2 -66.70 23.93 -44.34
CA LEU A 2 -66.40 22.51 -44.65
C LEU A 2 -66.29 22.10 -46.15
N ALA A 3 -65.38 21.25 -46.66
CA ALA A 3 -64.23 20.45 -46.22
C ALA A 3 -63.49 19.99 -47.52
N GLN A 4 -62.14 19.88 -47.55
CA GLN A 4 -61.29 18.66 -47.76
C GLN A 4 -61.84 17.58 -48.74
N ASP A 5 -61.08 16.89 -49.59
CA ASP A 5 -59.66 16.51 -49.52
C ASP A 5 -59.10 16.02 -50.87
N GLU A 6 -57.78 16.02 -50.97
CA GLU A 6 -56.96 15.60 -52.11
C GLU A 6 -56.78 14.07 -52.20
N GLN A 7 -56.45 13.60 -53.40
CA GLN A 7 -56.12 12.21 -53.71
C GLN A 7 -54.70 12.15 -54.29
N LYS A 8 -53.75 11.43 -53.67
CA LYS A 8 -52.61 10.85 -54.42
C LYS A 8 -51.87 9.68 -53.74
N VAL A 9 -52.03 8.54 -54.42
CA VAL A 9 -51.23 7.32 -54.63
C VAL A 9 -49.75 7.28 -54.19
N GLU A 10 -49.44 6.19 -53.48
CA GLU A 10 -48.25 5.30 -53.39
C GLU A 10 -46.87 5.74 -53.93
N THR A 11 -45.80 5.48 -53.17
CA THR A 11 -44.85 4.38 -53.47
C THR A 11 -43.78 4.19 -52.38
N SER A 12 -43.33 2.95 -52.27
CA SER A 12 -42.41 2.37 -51.30
C SER A 12 -40.96 2.83 -51.44
N GLY A 13 -40.28 2.99 -50.30
CA GLY A 13 -38.86 3.29 -50.21
C GLY A 13 -38.23 2.65 -48.99
N PHE A 14 -37.81 1.38 -49.17
CA PHE A 14 -36.74 0.65 -48.48
C PHE A 14 -36.29 1.18 -47.08
N GLY A 15 -36.78 0.53 -46.03
CA GLY A 15 -36.35 0.76 -44.65
C GLY A 15 -34.88 0.40 -44.46
N SER A 16 -34.04 1.41 -44.31
CA SER A 16 -32.77 1.27 -43.58
C SER A 16 -33.07 1.53 -42.11
N ASN A 17 -33.25 0.45 -41.34
CA ASN A 17 -33.30 0.49 -39.88
C ASN A 17 -31.94 0.99 -39.36
N MET A 18 -31.79 2.31 -39.24
CA MET A 18 -30.80 2.89 -38.36
C MET A 18 -31.32 2.65 -36.95
N ILE A 19 -30.76 1.62 -36.30
CA ILE A 19 -30.99 1.32 -34.89
C ILE A 19 -30.42 2.52 -34.10
N THR A 20 -31.26 3.52 -33.81
CA THR A 20 -31.00 4.50 -32.76
C THR A 20 -31.12 3.74 -31.44
N ARG A 21 -29.98 3.28 -30.93
CA ARG A 21 -29.87 2.83 -29.55
C ARG A 21 -29.74 4.06 -28.65
N GLU A 22 -30.78 4.90 -28.65
CA GLU A 22 -31.00 5.89 -27.59
C GLU A 22 -31.55 5.15 -26.38
N GLY A 23 -30.65 4.50 -25.65
CA GLY A 23 -30.91 4.25 -24.25
C GLY A 23 -30.89 5.61 -23.56
N ILE A 24 -32.03 6.06 -23.06
CA ILE A 24 -32.08 7.11 -22.04
C ILE A 24 -31.26 6.58 -20.86
N SER A 25 -29.96 6.91 -20.82
CA SER A 25 -29.15 6.68 -19.64
C SER A 25 -29.75 7.60 -18.60
N ALA A 26 -30.40 7.02 -17.57
CA ALA A 26 -30.89 7.79 -16.45
C ALA A 26 -29.77 8.70 -15.94
N ALA A 27 -30.09 9.96 -15.66
CA ALA A 27 -29.11 10.91 -15.15
C ALA A 27 -28.50 10.34 -13.87
N VAL A 28 -27.18 10.14 -13.86
CA VAL A 28 -26.47 9.62 -12.70
C VAL A 28 -26.49 10.64 -11.58
N THR A 29 -26.72 10.17 -10.35
CA THR A 29 -26.82 11.06 -9.19
C THR A 29 -25.52 11.09 -8.39
N THR A 30 -25.36 12.13 -7.56
CA THR A 30 -24.27 12.22 -6.57
C THR A 30 -24.21 10.98 -5.67
N LYS A 31 -25.37 10.39 -5.34
CA LYS A 31 -25.43 9.18 -4.51
C LYS A 31 -24.83 7.97 -5.23
N ASP A 32 -25.15 7.80 -6.51
CA ASP A 32 -24.62 6.71 -7.33
C ASP A 32 -23.11 6.82 -7.48
N ALA A 33 -22.62 8.05 -7.72
CA ALA A 33 -21.18 8.35 -7.76
C ALA A 33 -20.49 7.95 -6.45
N ILE A 34 -20.99 8.42 -5.30
CA ILE A 34 -20.41 8.09 -3.99
C ILE A 34 -20.39 6.57 -3.76
N GLU A 35 -21.47 5.86 -4.09
CA GLU A 35 -21.53 4.41 -3.90
C GLU A 35 -20.46 3.67 -4.74
N VAL A 36 -20.23 4.10 -5.98
CA VAL A 36 -19.19 3.54 -6.85
C VAL A 36 -17.79 3.82 -6.31
N LEU A 37 -17.54 5.05 -5.86
CA LEU A 37 -16.24 5.45 -5.30
C LEU A 37 -15.95 4.72 -3.98
N LEU A 38 -16.97 4.51 -3.14
CA LEU A 38 -16.85 3.77 -1.88
C LEU A 38 -16.65 2.25 -2.07
N LYS A 39 -16.75 1.73 -3.29
CA LYS A 39 -16.36 0.35 -3.63
C LYS A 39 -14.94 0.22 -4.18
N ALA A 40 -14.26 1.33 -4.49
CA ALA A 40 -12.90 1.31 -5.02
C ALA A 40 -11.89 0.77 -3.99
N PRO A 41 -10.92 -0.07 -4.35
CA PRO A 41 -9.85 -0.44 -3.42
C PRO A 41 -9.06 0.79 -2.94
N MET A 42 -8.43 0.69 -1.78
CA MET A 42 -7.52 1.74 -1.29
C MET A 42 -6.33 1.92 -2.25
N LEU A 43 -5.78 3.13 -2.29
CA LEU A 43 -4.68 3.51 -3.18
C LEU A 43 -5.00 3.44 -4.69
N THR A 44 -6.26 3.23 -5.06
CA THR A 44 -6.71 3.20 -6.46
C THR A 44 -7.04 4.60 -6.96
N ASP A 45 -6.70 4.89 -8.22
CA ASP A 45 -7.14 6.08 -8.93
C ASP A 45 -8.65 6.02 -9.21
N LEU A 46 -9.39 6.89 -8.54
CA LEU A 46 -10.83 6.98 -8.56
C LEU A 46 -11.38 7.40 -9.93
N ASN A 47 -10.66 8.25 -10.66
CA ASN A 47 -11.07 8.65 -12.01
C ASN A 47 -11.11 7.43 -12.94
N LEU A 48 -10.04 6.63 -12.90
CA LEU A 48 -9.94 5.43 -13.70
C LEU A 48 -10.93 4.36 -13.24
N TRP A 49 -11.04 4.12 -11.92
CA TRP A 49 -11.93 3.11 -11.35
C TRP A 49 -13.40 3.34 -11.68
N SER A 50 -13.86 4.59 -11.57
CA SER A 50 -15.25 4.94 -11.80
C SER A 50 -15.59 5.23 -13.27
N HIS A 51 -14.60 5.21 -14.17
CA HIS A 51 -14.72 5.73 -15.53
C HIS A 51 -15.37 7.12 -15.55
N TRP A 52 -14.90 8.00 -14.66
CA TRP A 52 -15.58 9.24 -14.32
C TRP A 52 -15.96 10.08 -15.54
N ASP A 53 -14.99 10.30 -16.43
CA ASP A 53 -15.16 11.16 -17.62
C ASP A 53 -16.29 10.68 -18.55
N ILE A 54 -16.58 9.38 -18.54
CA ILE A 54 -17.59 8.76 -19.41
C ILE A 54 -18.93 8.65 -18.68
N LEU A 55 -18.91 8.16 -17.44
CA LEU A 55 -20.14 7.79 -16.73
C LEU A 55 -20.73 8.92 -15.90
N PHE A 56 -19.90 9.79 -15.31
CA PHE A 56 -20.33 10.75 -14.30
C PHE A 56 -20.13 12.21 -14.72
N ALA A 57 -19.03 12.52 -15.41
CA ALA A 57 -18.72 13.89 -15.83
C ALA A 57 -19.81 14.57 -16.67
N PRO A 58 -20.54 13.88 -17.57
CA PRO A 58 -21.62 14.50 -18.33
C PRO A 58 -22.76 15.07 -17.47
N SER A 59 -22.97 14.54 -16.25
CA SER A 59 -24.02 15.00 -15.34
C SER A 59 -23.49 15.75 -14.11
N LEU A 60 -22.30 15.41 -13.62
CA LEU A 60 -21.74 15.90 -12.36
C LEU A 60 -20.55 16.85 -12.54
N GLY A 61 -20.03 17.01 -13.76
CA GLY A 61 -18.85 17.82 -14.05
C GLY A 61 -17.53 17.12 -13.71
N SER A 62 -16.43 17.87 -13.66
CA SER A 62 -15.11 17.29 -13.38
C SER A 62 -15.05 16.72 -11.95
N MET A 63 -14.32 15.62 -11.75
CA MET A 63 -14.28 14.96 -10.44
C MET A 63 -13.74 15.89 -9.34
N VAL A 64 -12.71 16.67 -9.64
CA VAL A 64 -12.10 17.58 -8.65
C VAL A 64 -13.09 18.66 -8.21
N GLU A 65 -13.77 19.32 -9.15
CA GLU A 65 -14.76 20.35 -8.83
C GLU A 65 -15.95 19.75 -8.06
N TRP A 66 -16.40 18.57 -8.48
CA TRP A 66 -17.48 17.85 -7.80
C TRP A 66 -17.10 17.47 -6.36
N LEU A 67 -15.89 16.94 -6.13
CA LEU A 67 -15.39 16.61 -4.80
C LEU A 67 -15.32 17.84 -3.89
N LEU A 68 -14.85 18.98 -4.40
CA LEU A 68 -14.72 20.22 -3.62
C LEU A 68 -16.07 20.87 -3.27
N LYS A 69 -17.10 20.66 -4.10
CA LYS A 69 -18.39 21.35 -3.99
C LYS A 69 -19.47 20.52 -3.31
N GLU A 70 -19.59 19.26 -3.70
CA GLU A 70 -20.79 18.43 -3.42
C GLU A 70 -20.51 17.31 -2.42
N VAL A 71 -19.24 16.96 -2.17
CA VAL A 71 -18.85 15.83 -1.31
C VAL A 71 -18.35 16.31 0.03
N ASN A 72 -19.19 16.16 1.04
CA ASN A 72 -18.80 16.29 2.45
C ASN A 72 -19.09 14.97 3.20
N THR A 73 -18.82 13.84 2.55
CA THR A 73 -19.01 12.54 3.19
C THR A 73 -17.80 12.25 4.07
N LYS A 74 -18.06 11.97 5.35
CA LYS A 74 -17.00 11.57 6.29
C LYS A 74 -16.28 10.28 5.89
N GLU A 75 -16.87 9.52 4.97
CA GLU A 75 -16.41 8.20 4.56
C GLU A 75 -15.49 8.21 3.33
N LEU A 76 -15.47 9.31 2.55
CA LEU A 76 -14.64 9.42 1.35
C LEU A 76 -13.46 10.37 1.60
N LEU A 77 -12.33 9.78 2.03
CA LEU A 77 -11.04 10.47 2.02
C LEU A 77 -10.33 10.19 0.70
N CYS A 78 -9.86 11.24 0.05
CA CYS A 78 -9.06 11.13 -1.17
C CYS A 78 -7.94 12.16 -1.18
N LEU A 79 -6.93 11.89 -2.00
CA LEU A 79 -5.80 12.78 -2.21
C LEU A 79 -5.52 12.93 -3.71
N VAL A 80 -5.22 14.15 -4.14
CA VAL A 80 -4.85 14.44 -5.52
C VAL A 80 -3.33 14.45 -5.65
N THR A 81 -2.80 13.59 -6.51
CA THR A 81 -1.37 13.50 -6.84
C THR A 81 -0.92 14.65 -7.74
N LYS A 82 0.39 14.89 -7.84
CA LYS A 82 0.95 15.87 -8.79
C LYS A 82 0.60 15.54 -10.25
N GLY A 83 0.42 14.26 -10.55
CA GLY A 83 -0.01 13.77 -11.87
C GLY A 83 -1.52 13.87 -12.13
N GLY A 84 -2.30 14.47 -11.22
CA GLY A 84 -3.75 14.64 -11.38
C GLY A 84 -4.59 13.40 -11.08
N LYS A 85 -3.98 12.29 -10.65
CA LYS A 85 -4.71 11.12 -10.17
C LYS A 85 -5.37 11.41 -8.83
N ILE A 86 -6.56 10.86 -8.61
CA ILE A 86 -7.33 11.06 -7.38
C ILE A 86 -7.37 9.73 -6.64
N ILE A 87 -6.61 9.61 -5.58
CA ILE A 87 -6.37 8.35 -4.90
C ILE A 87 -7.28 8.21 -3.69
N ARG A 88 -7.94 7.05 -3.55
CA ARG A 88 -8.75 6.72 -2.37
C ARG A 88 -7.88 6.36 -1.16
N LEU A 89 -8.26 6.87 0.01
CA LEU A 89 -7.61 6.63 1.29
C LEU A 89 -8.60 6.17 2.36
N ASP A 90 -8.07 5.74 3.50
CA ASP A 90 -8.85 5.33 4.66
C ASP A 90 -9.13 6.55 5.56
N HIS A 91 -10.39 6.98 5.59
CA HIS A 91 -10.84 8.09 6.43
C HIS A 91 -10.81 7.76 7.94
N SER A 92 -10.76 6.48 8.29
CA SER A 92 -10.78 6.00 9.68
C SER A 92 -9.39 5.76 10.27
N ALA A 93 -8.33 6.01 9.48
CA ALA A 93 -6.96 5.77 9.89
C ALA A 93 -6.58 6.58 11.14
N THR A 94 -5.99 5.89 12.10
CA THR A 94 -5.40 6.44 13.33
C THR A 94 -3.96 5.97 13.50
N LEU A 95 -3.21 6.65 14.35
CA LEU A 95 -1.84 6.23 14.71
C LEU A 95 -1.80 4.80 15.28
N ASP A 96 -2.82 4.43 16.07
CA ASP A 96 -2.95 3.07 16.61
C ASP A 96 -3.26 2.04 15.52
N SER A 97 -4.12 2.41 14.55
CA SER A 97 -4.40 1.53 13.41
C SER A 97 -3.16 1.31 12.55
N PHE A 98 -2.31 2.34 12.36
CA PHE A 98 -1.03 2.22 11.68
C PHE A 98 -0.11 1.22 12.38
N LEU A 99 0.10 1.39 13.69
CA LEU A 99 0.91 0.45 14.47
C LEU A 99 0.38 -0.99 14.35
N LYS A 100 -0.94 -1.17 14.42
CA LYS A 100 -1.60 -2.47 14.33
C LYS A 100 -1.33 -3.17 13.00
N VAL A 101 -1.63 -2.52 11.86
CA VAL A 101 -1.45 -3.14 10.53
C VAL A 101 0.02 -3.40 10.21
N PHE A 102 0.91 -2.56 10.75
CA PHE A 102 2.36 -2.75 10.64
C PHE A 102 2.81 -4.00 11.39
N ILE A 103 2.41 -4.16 12.65
CA ILE A 103 2.74 -5.39 13.43
C ILE A 103 2.18 -6.65 12.76
N GLN A 104 1.05 -6.55 12.04
CA GLN A 104 0.50 -7.65 11.26
C GLN A 104 1.34 -8.02 10.03
N GLY A 105 2.33 -7.20 9.66
CA GLY A 105 3.24 -7.45 8.54
C GLY A 105 2.61 -7.18 7.17
N SER A 106 1.51 -6.42 7.11
CA SER A 106 0.86 -6.07 5.84
C SER A 106 1.48 -4.80 5.25
N SER A 107 2.34 -4.95 4.23
CA SER A 107 3.01 -3.81 3.60
C SER A 107 2.02 -2.88 2.89
N PHE A 108 1.02 -3.45 2.21
CA PHE A 108 -0.05 -2.68 1.57
C PHE A 108 -0.87 -1.87 2.57
N GLU A 109 -1.37 -2.48 3.65
CA GLU A 109 -2.18 -1.76 4.63
C GLU A 109 -1.35 -0.73 5.40
N THR A 110 -0.06 -1.00 5.64
CA THR A 110 0.88 -0.03 6.22
C THR A 110 1.04 1.20 5.33
N ALA A 111 1.19 1.00 4.01
CA ALA A 111 1.25 2.08 3.04
C ALA A 111 -0.07 2.91 3.00
N VAL A 112 -1.22 2.23 2.99
CA VAL A 112 -2.55 2.86 3.09
C VAL A 112 -2.63 3.72 4.35
N ALA A 113 -2.26 3.17 5.50
CA ALA A 113 -2.32 3.88 6.78
C ALA A 113 -1.41 5.11 6.81
N LEU A 114 -0.17 5.01 6.31
CA LEU A 114 0.76 6.14 6.24
C LEU A 114 0.21 7.28 5.39
N LEU A 115 -0.26 6.99 4.18
CA LEU A 115 -0.77 8.03 3.28
C LEU A 115 -2.10 8.61 3.78
N SER A 116 -2.93 7.78 4.44
CA SER A 116 -4.17 8.24 5.06
C SER A 116 -3.88 9.20 6.22
N LEU A 117 -2.92 8.89 7.09
CA LEU A 117 -2.49 9.79 8.16
C LEU A 117 -1.88 11.08 7.59
N TYR A 118 -1.05 10.98 6.54
CA TYR A 118 -0.55 12.14 5.84
C TYR A 118 -1.67 13.09 5.41
N ALA A 119 -2.72 12.56 4.79
CA ALA A 119 -3.87 13.36 4.35
C ALA A 119 -4.69 13.91 5.54
N LEU A 120 -4.98 13.09 6.55
CA LEU A 120 -5.80 13.46 7.71
C LEU A 120 -5.19 14.56 8.56
N PHE A 121 -3.86 14.56 8.70
CA PHE A 121 -3.15 15.63 9.40
C PHE A 121 -2.93 16.87 8.53
N GLY A 122 -3.24 16.84 7.23
CA GLY A 122 -3.06 17.98 6.34
C GLY A 122 -1.61 18.13 5.84
N GLY A 123 -0.92 17.02 5.62
CA GLY A 123 0.40 16.95 5.02
C GLY A 123 1.56 16.86 6.00
N GLU A 124 2.76 16.72 5.45
CA GLU A 124 3.99 16.37 6.17
C GLU A 124 4.27 17.24 7.40
N GLN A 125 4.01 18.55 7.29
CA GLN A 125 4.31 19.54 8.33
C GLN A 125 3.45 19.38 9.60
N ASN A 126 2.32 18.68 9.49
CA ASN A 126 1.33 18.57 10.56
C ASN A 126 1.24 17.14 11.13
N VAL A 127 1.81 16.15 10.43
CA VAL A 127 1.83 14.77 10.89
C VAL A 127 2.73 14.68 12.13
N PRO A 128 2.35 13.95 13.19
CA PRO A 128 3.20 13.72 14.35
C PRO A 128 4.34 12.73 14.03
N LEU A 129 5.31 13.20 13.25
CA LEU A 129 6.38 12.41 12.65
C LEU A 129 7.19 11.61 13.67
N SER A 130 7.57 12.24 14.79
CA SER A 130 8.32 11.57 15.87
C SER A 130 7.55 10.38 16.45
N LEU A 131 6.22 10.48 16.54
CA LEU A 131 5.38 9.40 17.04
C LEU A 131 5.25 8.27 16.00
N LEU A 132 5.12 8.61 14.72
CA LEU A 132 5.15 7.61 13.64
C LEU A 132 6.45 6.82 13.61
N LYS A 133 7.59 7.51 13.73
CA LYS A 133 8.92 6.86 13.81
C LYS A 133 9.01 5.94 15.03
N CYS A 134 8.51 6.39 16.19
CA CYS A 134 8.44 5.57 17.40
C CYS A 134 7.53 4.33 17.20
N HIS A 135 6.40 4.47 16.52
CA HIS A 135 5.54 3.33 16.18
C HIS A 135 6.19 2.37 15.19
N ALA A 136 6.86 2.87 14.14
CA ALA A 136 7.61 2.06 13.20
C ALA A 136 8.72 1.25 13.90
N GLN A 137 9.47 1.89 14.81
CA GLN A 137 10.48 1.22 15.63
C GLN A 137 9.90 0.06 16.43
N LYS A 138 8.77 0.28 17.13
CA LYS A 138 8.09 -0.76 17.91
C LYS A 138 7.56 -1.89 17.03
N ALA A 139 7.01 -1.55 15.86
CA ALA A 139 6.51 -2.54 14.92
C ALA A 139 7.65 -3.44 14.40
N PHE A 140 8.78 -2.85 14.00
CA PHE A 140 9.95 -3.62 13.58
C PHE A 140 10.53 -4.48 14.69
N GLU A 141 10.56 -4.00 15.94
CA GLU A 141 10.98 -4.80 17.09
C GLU A 141 10.17 -6.10 17.19
N VAL A 142 8.83 -5.97 17.09
CA VAL A 142 7.92 -7.12 17.14
C VAL A 142 8.10 -8.02 15.92
N LEU A 143 8.17 -7.46 14.71
CA LEU A 143 8.33 -8.25 13.48
C LEU A 143 9.66 -9.01 13.47
N ILE A 144 10.76 -8.38 13.88
CA ILE A 144 12.07 -9.03 14.00
C ILE A 144 12.01 -10.12 15.06
N THR A 145 11.46 -9.84 16.24
CA THR A 145 11.33 -10.83 17.31
C THR A 145 10.53 -12.06 16.85
N ASN A 146 9.38 -11.85 16.23
CA ASN A 146 8.54 -12.93 15.68
C ASN A 146 9.30 -13.75 14.62
N TYR A 147 10.05 -13.08 13.75
CA TYR A 147 10.87 -13.75 12.75
C TYR A 147 11.98 -14.61 13.38
N LEU A 148 12.68 -14.08 14.39
CA LEU A 148 13.72 -14.82 15.12
C LEU A 148 13.15 -16.04 15.86
N GLU A 149 11.99 -15.89 16.50
CA GLU A 149 11.31 -16.99 17.19
C GLU A 149 10.92 -18.11 16.23
N MET A 150 10.37 -17.75 15.07
CA MET A 150 10.05 -18.72 14.02
C MET A 150 11.30 -19.49 13.57
N GLU A 151 12.39 -18.79 13.23
CA GLU A 151 13.60 -19.42 12.70
C GLU A 151 14.29 -20.34 13.74
N LEU A 152 14.32 -19.93 15.01
CA LEU A 152 14.88 -20.74 16.12
C LEU A 152 14.06 -22.01 16.42
N HIS A 153 12.76 -22.00 16.10
CA HIS A 153 11.90 -23.18 16.23
C HIS A 153 12.13 -24.20 15.11
N TYR A 154 12.47 -23.76 13.90
CA TYR A 154 12.77 -24.66 12.77
C TYR A 154 14.13 -25.36 12.88
N ASP A 155 15.14 -24.74 13.51
CA ASP A 155 16.48 -25.35 13.69
C ASP A 155 16.48 -26.48 14.76
N LYS A 156 15.41 -26.60 15.55
CA LYS A 156 15.18 -27.74 16.46
C LYS A 156 14.49 -28.89 15.72
N ASN A 157 15.27 -29.63 14.94
CA ASN A 157 14.82 -30.86 14.30
C ASN A 157 14.18 -31.84 15.32
N PRO A 158 12.91 -32.29 15.15
CA PRO A 158 12.23 -33.21 16.08
C PRO A 158 12.75 -34.66 16.06
N TYR A 159 13.76 -34.98 15.24
CA TYR A 159 14.28 -36.35 15.04
C TYR A 159 15.59 -36.68 15.76
N LYS A 160 15.83 -36.15 16.97
CA LYS A 160 16.90 -36.66 17.85
C LYS A 160 16.35 -37.29 19.12
N HIS A 161 15.57 -38.35 18.95
CA HIS A 161 15.42 -39.39 19.96
C HIS A 161 16.23 -40.64 19.53
N GLY A 162 17.56 -40.47 19.51
CA GLY A 162 18.52 -41.57 19.44
C GLY A 162 19.04 -41.86 20.85
N LYS A 163 18.87 -43.11 21.29
CA LYS A 163 19.17 -43.68 22.62
C LYS A 163 20.46 -43.19 23.30
N PRO A 164 20.53 -43.21 24.66
CA PRO A 164 21.76 -42.95 25.38
C PRO A 164 22.70 -44.15 25.23
N SER A 165 23.81 -43.99 24.51
CA SER A 165 24.93 -44.91 24.61
C SER A 165 25.92 -44.36 25.63
N TYR A 166 26.15 -45.15 26.68
CA TYR A 166 27.35 -45.07 27.48
C TYR A 166 28.57 -45.17 26.55
N ASP A 167 29.47 -44.18 26.57
CA ASP A 167 30.88 -44.42 26.90
C ASP A 167 31.68 -43.11 27.00
N GLN A 168 32.60 -43.13 27.95
CA GLN A 168 33.42 -42.00 28.38
C GLN A 168 34.77 -42.05 27.64
N HIS A 169 35.15 -41.00 26.92
CA HIS A 169 36.58 -40.72 26.73
C HIS A 169 36.87 -39.22 26.58
N ILE A 170 37.74 -38.74 27.46
CA ILE A 170 38.26 -37.39 27.56
C ILE A 170 39.21 -37.11 26.39
N VAL A 171 38.98 -36.03 25.62
CA VAL A 171 40.02 -35.13 25.10
C VAL A 171 39.40 -33.73 24.95
N GLY A 172 40.01 -32.73 25.59
CA GLY A 172 39.54 -31.35 25.59
C GLY A 172 39.49 -30.73 24.19
N LYS A 173 38.33 -30.21 23.80
CA LYS A 173 38.18 -29.29 22.67
C LYS A 173 37.06 -28.29 22.94
N SER A 174 37.51 -27.08 23.31
CA SER A 174 36.89 -25.79 23.06
C SER A 174 35.38 -25.64 23.33
N ALA A 175 35.01 -25.18 24.53
CA ALA A 175 33.74 -24.48 24.76
C ALA A 175 33.56 -23.25 23.83
N SER A 176 34.66 -22.78 23.21
CA SER A 176 34.70 -21.72 22.19
C SER A 176 34.00 -22.09 20.87
N SER A 177 33.97 -23.37 20.44
CA SER A 177 33.33 -23.75 19.17
C SER A 177 31.80 -23.68 19.25
N ASN A 178 31.19 -24.10 20.37
CA ASN A 178 29.74 -24.03 20.54
C ASN A 178 29.23 -22.58 20.71
N LEU A 179 30.00 -21.70 21.35
CA LEU A 179 29.64 -20.29 21.49
C LEU A 179 29.78 -19.53 20.16
N SER A 180 30.85 -19.77 19.41
CA SER A 180 31.05 -19.16 18.08
C SER A 180 30.04 -19.64 17.04
N CYS A 181 29.62 -20.92 17.07
CA CYS A 181 28.54 -21.41 16.21
C CYS A 181 27.18 -20.78 16.55
N LYS A 182 26.83 -20.67 17.85
CA LYS A 182 25.59 -19.99 18.27
C LYS A 182 25.58 -18.50 17.94
N LEU A 183 26.70 -17.80 18.14
CA LEU A 183 26.84 -16.38 17.79
C LEU A 183 26.83 -16.15 16.28
N ARG A 184 27.43 -17.05 15.49
CA ARG A 184 27.42 -16.99 14.03
C ARG A 184 26.03 -17.27 13.45
N ASN A 185 25.30 -18.25 13.99
CA ASN A 185 23.90 -18.51 13.64
C ASN A 185 23.02 -17.31 14.01
N ASN A 186 23.19 -16.73 15.20
CA ASN A 186 22.40 -15.55 15.59
C ASN A 186 22.69 -14.36 14.66
N ARG A 187 23.95 -14.13 14.29
CA ARG A 187 24.30 -13.05 13.34
C ARG A 187 23.72 -13.30 11.95
N SER A 188 23.76 -14.53 11.43
CA SER A 188 23.18 -14.83 10.12
C SER A 188 21.66 -14.69 10.10
N ILE A 189 20.99 -15.11 11.16
CA ILE A 189 19.54 -14.97 11.30
C ILE A 189 19.15 -13.49 11.40
N ILE A 190 19.89 -12.68 12.15
CA ILE A 190 19.67 -11.22 12.23
C ILE A 190 19.83 -10.57 10.85
N ASN A 191 20.84 -10.96 10.07
CA ASN A 191 21.02 -10.45 8.70
C ASN A 191 19.85 -10.85 7.78
N GLN A 192 19.29 -12.05 7.97
CA GLN A 192 18.12 -12.50 7.21
C GLN A 192 16.86 -11.74 7.62
N ALA A 193 16.68 -11.49 8.93
CA ALA A 193 15.60 -10.63 9.42
C ALA A 193 15.70 -9.23 8.82
N ALA A 194 16.91 -8.65 8.80
CA ALA A 194 17.17 -7.35 8.18
C ALA A 194 16.79 -7.33 6.69
N THR A 195 17.08 -8.41 5.98
CA THR A 195 16.70 -8.59 4.56
C THR A 195 15.18 -8.59 4.39
N VAL A 196 14.48 -9.39 5.19
CA VAL A 196 13.01 -9.47 5.16
C VAL A 196 12.36 -8.11 5.50
N MET A 197 12.86 -7.42 6.53
CA MET A 197 12.35 -6.10 6.91
C MET A 197 12.66 -5.01 5.88
N SER A 198 13.79 -5.12 5.18
CA SER A 198 14.14 -4.23 4.08
C SER A 198 13.20 -4.43 2.89
N ARG A 199 12.92 -5.69 2.54
CA ARG A 199 11.93 -6.01 1.50
C ARG A 199 10.53 -5.52 1.85
N PHE A 200 10.09 -5.71 3.09
CA PHE A 200 8.84 -5.15 3.60
C PHE A 200 8.79 -3.63 3.43
N THR A 201 9.88 -2.92 3.78
CA THR A 201 9.99 -1.46 3.63
C THR A 201 9.81 -1.04 2.17
N LEU A 202 10.50 -1.72 1.25
CA LEU A 202 10.40 -1.44 -0.18
C LEU A 202 9.00 -1.75 -0.74
N ASP A 203 8.36 -2.82 -0.29
CA ASP A 203 6.99 -3.14 -0.68
C ASP A 203 6.03 -2.02 -0.27
N CYS A 204 6.13 -1.50 0.96
CA CYS A 204 5.35 -0.35 1.39
C CYS A 204 5.52 0.84 0.45
N LEU A 205 6.76 1.18 0.09
CA LEU A 205 7.06 2.30 -0.81
C LEU A 205 6.52 2.08 -2.23
N SER A 206 6.55 0.84 -2.73
CA SER A 206 6.09 0.51 -4.08
C SER A 206 4.60 0.76 -4.32
N TYR A 207 3.78 0.75 -3.26
CA TYR A 207 2.35 1.05 -3.33
C TYR A 207 2.05 2.56 -3.37
N LEU A 208 3.00 3.40 -3.01
CA LEU A 208 2.79 4.83 -2.84
C LEU A 208 3.13 5.59 -4.13
N PRO A 209 2.42 6.69 -4.42
CA PRO A 209 2.89 7.67 -5.39
C PRO A 209 4.26 8.22 -4.96
N ILE A 210 5.14 8.44 -5.93
CA ILE A 210 6.55 8.79 -5.70
C ILE A 210 6.72 10.04 -4.83
N GLU A 211 5.80 10.99 -4.94
CA GLU A 211 5.85 12.23 -4.17
C GLU A 211 5.62 12.05 -2.65
N PHE A 212 5.12 10.88 -2.22
CA PHE A 212 4.93 10.55 -0.79
C PHE A 212 5.98 9.56 -0.29
N CYS A 213 6.79 8.99 -1.18
CA CYS A 213 7.78 8.00 -0.81
C CYS A 213 8.89 8.58 0.09
N SER A 214 9.23 9.87 -0.01
CA SER A 214 10.20 10.51 0.90
C SER A 214 9.71 10.48 2.36
N PHE A 215 8.47 10.90 2.59
CA PHE A 215 7.83 10.90 3.90
C PHE A 215 7.72 9.47 4.47
N ALA A 216 7.23 8.53 3.66
CA ALA A 216 7.08 7.15 4.09
C ALA A 216 8.43 6.51 4.40
N ALA A 217 9.45 6.76 3.56
CA ALA A 217 10.80 6.26 3.77
C ALA A 217 11.40 6.80 5.07
N ASP A 218 11.26 8.09 5.35
CA ASP A 218 11.75 8.70 6.60
C ASP A 218 11.16 8.02 7.84
N VAL A 219 9.87 7.66 7.82
CA VAL A 219 9.23 6.91 8.92
C VAL A 219 9.76 5.48 9.02
N LEU A 220 9.73 4.73 7.91
CA LEU A 220 10.05 3.31 7.89
C LEU A 220 11.54 3.06 8.18
N ILE A 221 12.43 3.82 7.56
CA ILE A 221 13.88 3.65 7.73
C ILE A 221 14.31 4.04 9.14
N ALA A 222 13.80 5.15 9.69
CA ALA A 222 14.08 5.50 11.08
C ALA A 222 13.65 4.39 12.05
N GLY A 223 12.52 3.73 11.77
CA GLY A 223 12.06 2.58 12.56
C GLY A 223 12.96 1.35 12.42
N LEU A 224 13.48 1.07 11.22
CA LEU A 224 14.34 -0.10 10.99
C LEU A 224 15.76 0.11 11.53
N GLN A 225 16.28 1.35 11.43
CA GLN A 225 17.63 1.73 11.87
C GLN A 225 17.86 1.55 13.37
N SER A 226 16.82 1.50 14.19
CA SER A 226 16.98 1.22 15.62
C SER A 226 17.39 -0.22 15.93
N HIS A 227 17.25 -1.15 14.97
CA HIS A 227 17.45 -2.59 15.18
C HIS A 227 18.47 -3.21 14.23
N VAL A 228 18.66 -2.61 13.05
CA VAL A 228 19.55 -3.10 12.00
C VAL A 228 20.67 -2.09 11.79
N ASN A 229 21.91 -2.56 11.79
CA ASN A 229 23.05 -1.73 11.41
C ASN A 229 23.10 -1.61 9.88
N ASP A 230 23.45 -0.43 9.38
CA ASP A 230 23.63 -0.19 7.94
C ASP A 230 22.39 -0.51 7.09
N VAL A 231 21.22 -0.11 7.60
CA VAL A 231 19.92 -0.20 6.88
C VAL A 231 20.00 0.28 5.43
N PRO A 232 20.63 1.43 5.13
CA PRO A 232 20.90 1.86 3.77
C PRO A 232 21.39 0.75 2.82
N SER A 233 22.48 0.09 3.18
CA SER A 233 23.11 -0.92 2.34
C SER A 233 22.25 -2.17 2.21
N VAL A 234 21.56 -2.58 3.28
CA VAL A 234 20.67 -3.75 3.25
C VAL A 234 19.46 -3.48 2.35
N ILE A 235 18.86 -2.29 2.41
CA ILE A 235 17.78 -1.90 1.52
C ILE A 235 18.24 -1.88 0.06
N LEU A 236 19.41 -1.30 -0.23
CA LEU A 236 19.95 -1.25 -1.59
C LEU A 236 20.25 -2.63 -2.19
N ALA A 237 20.65 -3.59 -1.35
CA ALA A 237 20.86 -4.97 -1.76
C ALA A 237 19.55 -5.64 -2.23
N GLU A 238 18.42 -5.28 -1.61
CA GLU A 238 17.08 -5.82 -1.90
C GLU A 238 16.31 -5.04 -2.98
N CYS A 239 16.83 -3.89 -3.42
CA CYS A 239 16.18 -3.07 -4.44
C CYS A 239 16.28 -3.67 -5.85
N THR A 240 15.14 -3.72 -6.54
CA THR A 240 15.07 -3.83 -7.98
C THR A 240 15.57 -2.54 -8.67
N GLN A 241 15.83 -2.60 -9.98
CA GLN A 241 16.28 -1.44 -10.73
C GLN A 241 15.30 -0.26 -10.68
N ILE A 242 13.98 -0.54 -10.69
CA ILE A 242 12.94 0.48 -10.62
C ILE A 242 12.92 1.13 -9.23
N GLU A 243 13.05 0.32 -8.17
CA GLU A 243 13.10 0.81 -6.79
C GLU A 243 14.33 1.67 -6.54
N ARG A 244 15.49 1.35 -7.15
CA ARG A 244 16.67 2.22 -7.05
C ARG A 244 16.45 3.61 -7.62
N VAL A 245 15.73 3.72 -8.74
CA VAL A 245 15.39 5.02 -9.33
C VAL A 245 14.43 5.78 -8.40
N MET A 246 13.42 5.09 -7.86
CA MET A 246 12.50 5.65 -6.87
C MET A 246 13.26 6.20 -5.64
N LEU A 247 14.16 5.40 -5.05
CA LEU A 247 14.94 5.80 -3.88
C LEU A 247 15.86 7.01 -4.16
N HIS A 248 16.50 7.01 -5.33
CA HIS A 248 17.32 8.15 -5.77
C HIS A 248 16.46 9.43 -5.92
N GLU A 249 15.28 9.33 -6.52
CA GLU A 249 14.37 10.47 -6.72
C GLU A 249 13.88 11.07 -5.39
N VAL A 250 13.69 10.25 -4.36
CA VAL A 250 13.30 10.74 -3.02
C VAL A 250 14.48 11.22 -2.17
N GLY A 251 15.65 11.41 -2.76
CA GLY A 251 16.83 11.93 -2.06
C GLY A 251 17.49 10.91 -1.14
N MET A 252 17.15 9.63 -1.26
CA MET A 252 17.86 8.53 -0.61
C MET A 252 18.97 8.03 -1.53
N SER A 253 19.81 8.94 -2.00
CA SER A 253 21.17 8.61 -2.42
C SER A 253 21.96 8.32 -1.16
N LEU A 254 22.06 7.04 -0.82
CA LEU A 254 22.86 6.56 0.29
C LEU A 254 24.32 6.51 -0.18
N ASP A 255 24.97 7.67 -0.14
CA ASP A 255 26.43 7.81 -0.29
C ASP A 255 27.16 7.32 0.98
#